data_AF-A0A942MF02-F1
#
_entry.id   AF-A0A942MF02-F1
#
_cell.length_a   1.000
_cell.length_b   1.000
_cell.length_c   1.000
_cell.angle_alpha   90.00
_cell.angle_beta   90.00
_cell.angle_gamma   90.00
#
_symmetry.space_group_name_H-M   'P 1'
#
loop_
_entity.id
_entity.type
_entity.pdbx_description
1 polymer ?
#
loop_
_entity_poly.entity_id
_entity_poly.type
_entity_poly.pdbx_seq_one_letter_code
_entity_poly.pdbx_strand_id
1 'polypeptide(L)'
;MRRGHRPFLVLIALMIFLGATVLTPGTGAMAGTNPGSFEDPVITKSYLQQILNKIFQPKVKQISDLERQLNEIAASLEELRGKIVPFTDIKGHWARENISNLYFKGITGGFPDGTFKPNQTVTRAQLAAMLVRAKGLTKANPAAAENPFSDLKANHWGYTDILTARQAGIIGGYADGTIRPDRPVNRAEIAAMLDRAFSLQGTRQSIPFSDVAGNHWAKGHIDALARAGITAGYPDKTYKPGNNATRAEVAAFISRALELSFR
;
A
#
# COMPACT_ATOMS: atom_id res chain seq x y z
N MET A 1 8.37 5.79 3.50
CA MET A 1 9.66 5.74 2.77
C MET A 1 9.46 6.39 1.41
N ARG A 2 9.95 7.62 1.23
CA ARG A 2 9.79 8.40 0.00
C ARG A 2 10.62 7.77 -1.13
N ARG A 3 9.97 7.26 -2.17
CA ARG A 3 10.60 7.04 -3.49
C ARG A 3 9.88 7.94 -4.48
N GLY A 4 10.41 9.14 -4.67
CA GLY A 4 9.87 10.13 -5.59
C GLY A 4 10.91 11.15 -6.06
N HIS A 5 12.19 10.78 -6.13
CA HIS A 5 13.29 11.67 -6.54
C HIS A 5 14.08 11.17 -7.76
N ARG A 6 13.52 10.21 -8.51
CA ARG A 6 14.18 9.66 -9.70
C ARG A 6 14.16 10.53 -10.97
N PRO A 7 13.19 11.44 -11.24
CA PRO A 7 13.25 12.23 -12.47
C PRO A 7 14.36 13.31 -12.42
N PHE A 8 14.64 13.85 -11.23
CA PHE A 8 15.65 14.90 -11.03
C PHE A 8 17.09 14.43 -11.34
N LEU A 9 17.40 13.16 -11.05
CA LEU A 9 18.71 12.56 -11.33
C LEU A 9 18.95 12.27 -12.81
N VAL A 10 17.90 11.96 -13.58
CA VAL A 10 18.01 11.72 -15.03
C VAL A 10 18.22 13.04 -15.79
N LEU A 11 17.56 14.12 -15.35
CA LEU A 11 17.72 15.45 -15.95
C LEU A 11 19.10 16.05 -15.65
N ILE A 12 19.60 15.89 -14.41
CA ILE A 12 20.96 16.28 -14.03
C ILE A 12 21.99 15.42 -14.79
N ALA A 13 21.77 14.11 -14.94
CA ALA A 13 22.64 13.25 -15.73
C ALA A 13 22.67 13.67 -17.22
N LEU A 14 21.54 14.05 -17.82
CA LEU A 14 21.49 14.54 -19.20
C LEU A 14 22.22 15.88 -19.37
N MET A 15 22.07 16.80 -18.42
CA MET A 15 22.76 18.10 -18.40
C MET A 15 24.28 17.94 -18.21
N ILE A 16 24.71 16.99 -17.37
CA ILE A 16 26.14 16.66 -17.17
C ILE A 16 26.73 15.97 -18.40
N PHE A 17 25.98 15.05 -19.03
CA PHE A 17 26.44 14.32 -20.22
C PHE A 17 26.57 15.23 -21.46
N LEU A 18 25.71 16.25 -21.57
CA LEU A 18 25.77 17.27 -22.63
C LEU A 18 26.88 18.31 -22.42
N GLY A 19 27.38 18.49 -21.19
CA GLY A 19 28.46 19.44 -20.89
C GLY A 19 29.88 18.88 -21.02
N ALA A 20 30.06 17.56 -20.96
CA ALA A 20 31.37 16.95 -20.73
C ALA A 20 32.06 16.33 -21.97
N THR A 21 31.45 16.30 -23.15
CA THR A 21 32.02 15.52 -24.27
C THR A 21 32.06 16.28 -25.59
N VAL A 22 32.97 17.27 -25.71
CA VAL A 22 33.46 17.75 -27.03
C VAL A 22 34.94 18.15 -26.94
N LEU A 23 35.79 17.25 -27.46
CA LEU A 23 37.11 17.40 -28.09
C LEU A 23 38.21 18.24 -27.40
N THR A 24 39.27 17.56 -26.96
CA THR A 24 40.63 18.11 -26.91
C THR A 24 41.11 18.41 -28.34
N PRO A 25 41.62 19.62 -28.66
CA PRO A 25 42.25 19.85 -29.95
C PRO A 25 43.59 19.11 -29.99
N GLY A 26 43.74 18.19 -30.95
CA GLY A 26 45.02 17.56 -31.25
C GLY A 26 45.97 18.60 -31.83
N THR A 27 47.00 18.95 -31.08
CA THR A 27 48.15 19.72 -31.57
C THR A 27 48.97 18.83 -32.51
N GLY A 28 48.93 19.12 -33.81
CA GLY A 28 49.76 18.48 -34.82
C GLY A 28 49.99 19.43 -35.99
N ALA A 29 50.98 20.31 -35.87
CA ALA A 29 51.50 21.09 -36.98
C ALA A 29 52.30 20.17 -37.91
N MET A 30 51.96 20.15 -39.20
CA MET A 30 52.92 19.88 -40.28
C MET A 30 52.42 20.53 -41.58
N ALA A 31 53.29 21.36 -42.15
CA ALA A 31 53.08 22.13 -43.37
C ALA A 31 52.92 21.24 -44.61
N GLY A 32 52.00 21.60 -45.50
CA GLY A 32 51.86 21.04 -46.83
C GLY A 32 50.77 21.76 -47.62
N THR A 33 51.18 22.59 -48.59
CA THR A 33 50.29 23.32 -49.50
C THR A 33 49.67 22.36 -50.50
N ASN A 34 48.36 22.10 -50.39
CA ASN A 34 47.61 21.38 -51.42
C ASN A 34 46.36 22.22 -51.79
N PRO A 35 46.24 22.76 -53.01
CA PRO A 35 45.11 23.58 -53.40
C PRO A 35 43.95 22.65 -53.81
N GLY A 36 43.05 22.39 -52.86
CA GLY A 36 41.87 21.57 -53.13
C GLY A 36 41.18 20.99 -51.89
N SER A 37 41.58 21.35 -50.67
CA SER A 37 40.82 20.95 -49.48
C SER A 37 39.59 21.84 -49.35
N PHE A 38 38.40 21.27 -49.53
CA PHE A 38 37.20 21.79 -48.87
C PHE A 38 37.56 21.94 -47.39
N GLU A 39 37.64 23.17 -46.88
CA GLU A 39 37.78 23.39 -45.44
C GLU A 39 36.55 22.79 -44.79
N ASP A 40 36.72 21.65 -44.10
CA ASP A 40 35.68 21.10 -43.26
C ASP A 40 35.23 22.21 -42.29
N PRO A 41 33.94 22.57 -42.25
CA PRO A 41 33.48 23.69 -41.45
C PRO A 41 33.86 23.42 -40.00
N VAL A 42 34.76 24.23 -39.44
CA VAL A 42 35.20 24.11 -38.05
C VAL A 42 33.97 24.24 -37.17
N ILE A 43 33.47 23.10 -36.68
CA ILE A 43 32.31 23.04 -35.80
C ILE A 43 32.73 23.68 -34.48
N THR A 44 32.36 24.96 -34.31
CA THR A 44 32.65 25.68 -33.06
C THR A 44 31.73 25.19 -31.94
N LYS A 45 32.22 25.25 -30.71
CA LYS A 45 31.44 24.96 -29.50
C LYS A 45 30.13 25.77 -29.45
N SER A 46 30.14 27.01 -29.94
CA SER A 46 28.96 27.88 -30.06
C SER A 46 27.90 27.28 -31.01
N TYR A 47 28.33 26.77 -32.16
CA TYR A 47 27.44 26.15 -33.15
C TYR A 47 26.81 24.86 -32.63
N LEU A 48 27.58 24.00 -31.96
CA LEU A 48 27.06 22.80 -31.30
C LEU A 48 26.07 23.17 -30.20
N GLN A 49 26.36 24.16 -29.37
CA GLN A 49 25.46 24.59 -28.30
C GLN A 49 24.13 25.13 -28.86
N GLN A 50 24.16 25.84 -29.99
CA GLN A 50 22.94 26.32 -30.66
C GLN A 50 22.09 25.16 -31.20
N ILE A 51 22.70 24.17 -31.85
CA ILE A 51 21.99 22.98 -32.35
C ILE A 51 21.40 22.18 -31.18
N LEU A 52 22.20 21.95 -30.13
CA LEU A 52 21.76 21.26 -28.93
C LEU A 52 20.58 22.01 -28.29
N ASN A 53 20.68 23.33 -28.13
CA ASN A 53 19.58 24.10 -27.56
C ASN A 53 18.32 24.03 -28.42
N LYS A 54 18.45 24.17 -29.74
CA LYS A 54 17.30 24.13 -30.67
C LYS A 54 16.58 22.78 -30.65
N ILE A 55 17.31 21.67 -30.47
CA ILE A 55 16.75 20.32 -30.47
C ILE A 55 16.23 19.91 -29.09
N PHE A 56 17.00 20.17 -28.03
CA PHE A 56 16.72 19.64 -26.70
C PHE A 56 15.86 20.56 -25.84
N GLN A 57 15.99 21.89 -25.93
CA GLN A 57 15.20 22.80 -25.08
C GLN A 57 13.69 22.65 -25.26
N PRO A 58 13.15 22.49 -26.49
CA PRO A 58 11.71 22.24 -26.67
C PRO A 58 11.24 20.96 -25.97
N LYS A 59 12.04 19.90 -26.02
CA LYS A 59 11.74 18.61 -25.37
C LYS A 59 11.81 18.73 -23.85
N VAL A 60 12.80 19.45 -23.31
CA VAL A 60 12.93 19.71 -21.87
C VAL A 60 11.72 20.50 -21.36
N LYS A 61 11.30 21.53 -22.09
CA LYS A 61 10.10 22.30 -21.76
C LYS A 61 8.84 21.43 -21.80
N GLN A 62 8.69 20.60 -22.82
CA GLN A 62 7.57 19.65 -22.92
C GLN A 62 7.53 18.69 -21.73
N ILE A 63 8.68 18.16 -21.30
CA ILE A 63 8.77 17.30 -20.11
C ILE A 63 8.37 18.07 -18.85
N SER A 64 8.85 19.31 -18.66
CA SER A 64 8.49 20.11 -17.49
C SER A 64 7.00 20.47 -17.44
N ASP A 65 6.39 20.75 -18.60
CA ASP A 65 4.96 21.04 -18.70
C ASP A 65 4.13 19.79 -18.39
N LEU A 66 4.56 18.62 -18.86
CA LEU A 66 3.95 17.33 -18.53
C LEU A 66 4.06 17.00 -17.03
N GLU A 67 5.23 17.25 -16.42
CA GLU A 67 5.41 17.08 -14.97
C GLU A 67 4.48 17.99 -14.16
N ARG A 68 4.30 19.25 -14.59
CA ARG A 68 3.33 20.17 -13.98
C ARG A 68 1.91 19.63 -14.09
N GLN A 69 1.47 19.23 -15.28
CA GLN A 69 0.14 18.66 -15.51
C GLN A 69 -0.10 17.41 -14.65
N LEU A 70 0.90 16.53 -14.54
CA LEU A 70 0.81 15.34 -13.69
C LEU A 70 0.61 15.70 -12.21
N ASN A 71 1.30 16.73 -11.72
CA ASN A 71 1.14 17.22 -10.34
C ASN A 71 -0.23 17.87 -10.11
N GLU A 72 -0.76 18.64 -11.07
CA GLU A 72 -2.10 19.24 -11.01
C GLU A 72 -3.21 18.18 -10.99
N ILE A 73 -3.07 17.14 -11.83
CA ILE A 73 -3.97 15.97 -11.83
C ILE A 73 -3.90 15.26 -10.48
N ALA A 74 -2.72 15.03 -9.94
CA ALA A 74 -2.55 14.39 -8.63
C ALA A 74 -3.22 15.20 -7.50
N ALA A 75 -3.07 16.53 -7.50
CA ALA A 75 -3.71 17.40 -6.52
C ALA A 75 -5.25 17.38 -6.64
N SER A 76 -5.76 17.42 -7.87
CA SER A 76 -7.20 17.34 -8.16
C SER A 76 -7.79 16.00 -7.73
N LEU A 77 -7.04 14.90 -7.93
CA LEU A 77 -7.43 13.58 -7.46
C LEU A 77 -7.45 13.47 -5.94
N GLU A 78 -6.52 14.11 -5.24
CA GLU A 78 -6.54 14.16 -3.77
C GLU A 78 -7.70 14.98 -3.22
N GLU A 79 -8.03 16.10 -3.87
CA GLU A 79 -9.22 16.90 -3.53
C GLU A 79 -10.50 16.10 -3.78
N LEU A 80 -10.61 15.43 -4.94
CA LEU A 80 -11.74 14.56 -5.26
C LEU A 80 -11.82 13.39 -4.27
N ARG A 81 -10.73 12.68 -3.99
CA ARG A 81 -10.71 11.61 -2.98
C ARG A 81 -11.14 12.13 -1.61
N GLY A 82 -10.76 13.35 -1.25
CA GLY A 82 -11.19 14.01 -0.02
C GLY A 82 -12.66 14.43 0.02
N LYS A 83 -13.26 14.68 -1.14
CA LYS A 83 -14.71 14.89 -1.30
C LYS A 83 -15.49 13.57 -1.35
N ILE A 84 -14.87 12.49 -1.82
CA ILE A 84 -15.57 11.22 -2.08
C ILE A 84 -15.58 10.28 -0.86
N VAL A 85 -14.62 10.37 0.06
CA VAL A 85 -14.69 9.63 1.33
C VAL A 85 -15.40 10.49 2.38
N PRO A 86 -16.56 10.08 2.91
CA PRO A 86 -17.40 10.93 3.74
C PRO A 86 -16.88 11.14 5.17
N PHE A 87 -15.71 10.59 5.51
CA PHE A 87 -15.21 10.52 6.88
C PHE A 87 -14.45 11.79 7.28
N THR A 88 -15.01 12.53 8.23
CA THR A 88 -14.46 13.80 8.72
C THR A 88 -13.25 13.63 9.64
N ASP A 89 -13.16 12.50 10.35
CA ASP A 89 -12.20 12.21 11.41
C ASP A 89 -10.92 11.49 10.94
N ILE A 90 -10.71 11.39 9.62
CA ILE A 90 -9.51 10.79 9.02
C ILE A 90 -8.65 11.79 8.23
N LYS A 91 -8.99 13.09 8.28
CA LYS A 91 -8.16 14.14 7.65
C LYS A 91 -6.80 14.22 8.35
N GLY A 92 -5.71 14.05 7.60
CA GLY A 92 -4.35 14.00 8.16
C GLY A 92 -4.02 12.72 8.95
N HIS A 93 -4.96 11.76 9.05
CA HIS A 93 -4.74 10.52 9.77
C HIS A 93 -3.85 9.55 8.94
N TRP A 94 -2.90 8.88 9.58
CA TRP A 94 -1.93 8.00 8.91
C TRP A 94 -2.57 6.87 8.10
N ALA A 95 -3.72 6.34 8.58
CA ALA A 95 -4.45 5.26 7.93
C ALA A 95 -5.43 5.73 6.84
N ARG A 96 -5.50 7.04 6.54
CA ARG A 96 -6.48 7.62 5.61
C ARG A 96 -6.52 6.87 4.29
N GLU A 97 -5.37 6.64 3.66
CA GLU A 97 -5.32 5.97 2.37
C GLU A 97 -5.84 4.53 2.43
N ASN A 98 -5.44 3.75 3.44
CA ASN A 98 -5.92 2.39 3.63
C ASN A 98 -7.44 2.37 3.87
N ILE A 99 -7.96 3.28 4.70
CA ILE A 99 -9.39 3.40 4.99
C ILE A 99 -10.16 3.77 3.72
N SER A 100 -9.69 4.77 2.97
CA SER A 100 -10.29 5.18 1.70
C SER A 100 -10.34 4.03 0.70
N ASN A 101 -9.23 3.31 0.52
CA ASN A 101 -9.16 2.19 -0.43
C ASN A 101 -10.16 1.07 -0.08
N LEU A 102 -10.30 0.74 1.21
CA LEU A 102 -11.27 -0.27 1.66
C LEU A 102 -12.71 0.21 1.56
N TYR A 103 -12.96 1.51 1.79
CA TYR A 103 -14.28 2.11 1.61
C TYR A 103 -14.72 2.02 0.15
N PHE A 104 -13.86 2.39 -0.80
CA PHE A 104 -14.15 2.29 -2.23
C PHE A 104 -14.39 0.86 -2.72
N LYS A 105 -13.77 -0.12 -2.07
CA LYS A 105 -14.00 -1.54 -2.34
C LYS A 105 -15.25 -2.10 -1.65
N GLY A 106 -16.00 -1.28 -0.91
CA GLY A 106 -17.19 -1.69 -0.15
C GLY A 106 -16.87 -2.59 1.05
N ILE A 107 -15.61 -2.66 1.49
CA ILE A 107 -15.16 -3.56 2.57
C ILE A 107 -15.45 -2.95 3.93
N THR A 108 -15.18 -1.65 4.06
CA THR A 108 -15.39 -0.88 5.29
C THR A 108 -16.41 0.23 5.07
N GLY A 109 -17.22 0.49 6.09
CA GLY A 109 -18.08 1.68 6.17
C GLY A 109 -17.73 2.51 7.40
N GLY A 110 -18.30 3.71 7.45
CA GLY A 110 -18.29 4.55 8.65
C GLY A 110 -19.62 4.48 9.39
N PHE A 111 -19.84 5.48 10.23
CA PHE A 111 -21.02 5.63 11.06
C PHE A 111 -21.97 6.68 10.46
N PRO A 112 -23.26 6.69 10.86
CA PRO A 112 -24.24 7.66 10.37
C PRO A 112 -23.87 9.13 10.62
N ASP A 113 -23.00 9.38 11.59
CA ASP A 113 -22.47 10.71 11.94
C ASP A 113 -21.37 11.21 10.98
N GLY A 114 -21.06 10.47 9.91
CA GLY A 114 -20.02 10.83 8.94
C GLY A 114 -18.60 10.62 9.46
N THR A 115 -18.41 9.77 10.48
CA THR A 115 -17.09 9.40 11.00
C THR A 115 -16.70 7.96 10.66
N PHE A 116 -15.40 7.68 10.65
CA PHE A 116 -14.88 6.32 10.56
C PHE A 116 -14.57 5.71 11.93
N LYS A 117 -14.26 6.54 12.93
CA LYS A 117 -13.78 6.20 14.28
C LYS A 117 -12.47 5.39 14.24
N PRO A 118 -11.38 5.93 13.66
CA PRO A 118 -10.15 5.18 13.39
C PRO A 118 -9.51 4.59 14.65
N ASN A 119 -9.70 5.21 15.81
CA ASN A 119 -9.12 4.79 17.09
C ASN A 119 -10.01 3.83 17.89
N GLN A 120 -11.26 3.60 17.47
CA GLN A 120 -12.14 2.64 18.14
C GLN A 120 -11.67 1.21 17.86
N THR A 121 -11.80 0.32 18.84
CA THR A 121 -11.48 -1.10 18.68
C THR A 121 -12.49 -1.82 17.77
N VAL A 122 -12.05 -2.86 17.10
CA VAL A 122 -12.88 -3.70 16.22
C VAL A 122 -13.40 -4.92 16.96
N THR A 123 -14.67 -5.27 16.79
CA THR A 123 -15.24 -6.51 17.35
C THR A 123 -14.98 -7.72 16.43
N ARG A 124 -15.14 -8.93 16.97
CA ARG A 124 -15.02 -10.18 16.20
C ARG A 124 -15.97 -10.24 15.01
N ALA A 125 -17.23 -9.85 15.22
CA ALA A 125 -18.23 -9.76 14.17
C ALA A 125 -17.84 -8.76 13.07
N GLN A 126 -17.33 -7.59 13.46
CA GLN A 126 -16.87 -6.57 12.52
C GLN A 126 -15.69 -7.06 11.67
N LEU A 127 -14.71 -7.71 12.27
CA LEU A 127 -13.58 -8.27 11.52
C LEU A 127 -14.04 -9.37 10.56
N ALA A 128 -14.93 -10.28 11.01
CA ALA A 128 -15.50 -11.32 10.16
C ALA A 128 -16.21 -10.72 8.93
N ALA A 129 -17.09 -9.73 9.14
CA ALA A 129 -17.79 -9.05 8.06
C ALA A 129 -16.83 -8.33 7.09
N MET A 130 -15.78 -7.68 7.60
CA MET A 130 -14.77 -7.07 6.74
C MET A 130 -14.02 -8.11 5.89
N LEU A 131 -13.64 -9.25 6.45
CA LEU A 131 -12.92 -10.30 5.72
C LEU A 131 -13.82 -11.03 4.71
N VAL A 132 -15.08 -11.28 5.04
CA VAL A 132 -16.09 -11.83 4.11
C VAL A 132 -16.23 -10.94 2.88
N ARG A 133 -16.37 -9.62 3.08
CA ARG A 133 -16.42 -8.65 1.97
C ARG A 133 -15.10 -8.58 1.21
N ALA A 134 -13.97 -8.52 1.91
CA ALA A 134 -12.64 -8.46 1.29
C ALA A 134 -12.34 -9.67 0.41
N LYS A 135 -12.86 -10.85 0.79
CA LYS A 135 -12.74 -12.09 0.03
C LYS A 135 -13.82 -12.29 -1.03
N GLY A 136 -14.81 -11.39 -1.11
CA GLY A 136 -15.93 -11.49 -2.05
C GLY A 136 -16.75 -12.76 -1.85
N LEU A 137 -16.85 -13.27 -0.61
CA LEU A 137 -17.55 -14.53 -0.34
C LEU A 137 -19.06 -14.35 -0.48
N THR A 138 -19.71 -15.32 -1.11
CA THR A 138 -21.18 -15.43 -1.10
C THR A 138 -21.63 -15.71 0.33
N LYS A 139 -22.54 -14.86 0.83
CA LYS A 139 -23.09 -15.02 2.18
C LYS A 139 -23.83 -16.35 2.31
N ALA A 140 -23.58 -17.06 3.40
CA ALA A 140 -24.29 -18.27 3.74
C ALA A 140 -25.80 -18.03 3.84
N ASN A 141 -26.62 -19.00 3.44
CA ASN A 141 -28.05 -18.95 3.68
C ASN A 141 -28.32 -19.15 5.18
N PRO A 142 -28.89 -18.16 5.91
CA PRO A 142 -29.11 -18.28 7.35
C PRO A 142 -30.00 -19.45 7.76
N ALA A 143 -30.90 -19.90 6.87
CA ALA A 143 -31.82 -21.01 7.13
C ALA A 143 -31.17 -22.39 6.96
N ALA A 144 -30.06 -22.48 6.23
CA ALA A 144 -29.37 -23.74 5.92
C ALA A 144 -28.01 -23.86 6.63
N ALA A 145 -27.45 -22.76 7.12
CA ALA A 145 -26.16 -22.75 7.78
C ALA A 145 -26.30 -23.25 9.23
N GLU A 146 -25.54 -24.30 9.55
CA GLU A 146 -25.41 -24.77 10.93
C GLU A 146 -24.73 -23.69 11.78
N ASN A 147 -25.34 -23.35 12.91
CA ASN A 147 -24.76 -22.45 13.90
C ASN A 147 -24.23 -23.25 15.09
N PRO A 148 -22.91 -23.48 15.18
CA PRO A 148 -22.32 -24.22 16.29
C PRO A 148 -22.12 -23.36 17.55
N PHE A 149 -22.48 -22.06 17.52
CA PHE A 149 -22.15 -21.11 18.58
C PHE A 149 -23.36 -20.78 19.45
N SER A 150 -23.26 -21.03 20.76
CA SER A 150 -24.36 -20.86 21.72
C SER A 150 -24.76 -19.39 21.95
N ASP A 151 -23.82 -18.47 21.78
CA ASP A 151 -23.96 -17.03 21.98
C ASP A 151 -24.25 -16.24 20.70
N LEU A 152 -24.28 -16.90 19.53
CA LEU A 152 -24.61 -16.26 18.26
C LEU A 152 -26.12 -16.40 17.98
N LYS A 153 -26.89 -15.34 18.21
CA LYS A 153 -28.34 -15.34 17.96
C LYS A 153 -28.67 -14.98 16.51
N ALA A 154 -29.72 -15.57 15.94
CA ALA A 154 -30.13 -15.37 14.54
C ALA A 154 -30.43 -13.90 14.18
N ASN A 155 -30.84 -13.09 15.16
CA ASN A 155 -31.12 -11.67 15.00
C ASN A 155 -29.87 -10.77 15.14
N HIS A 156 -28.70 -11.33 15.46
CA HIS A 156 -27.46 -10.55 15.56
C HIS A 156 -27.05 -10.05 14.17
N TRP A 157 -26.71 -8.77 14.04
CA TRP A 157 -26.41 -8.13 12.74
C TRP A 157 -25.28 -8.84 11.96
N GLY A 158 -24.31 -9.41 12.67
CA GLY A 158 -23.18 -10.15 12.12
C GLY A 158 -23.43 -11.66 11.94
N TYR A 159 -24.64 -12.17 12.18
CA TYR A 159 -24.95 -13.61 12.17
C TYR A 159 -24.47 -14.29 10.89
N THR A 160 -24.95 -13.80 9.73
CA THR A 160 -24.62 -14.38 8.43
C THR A 160 -23.15 -14.23 8.08
N ASP A 161 -22.54 -13.09 8.41
CA ASP A 161 -21.12 -12.84 8.13
C ASP A 161 -20.21 -13.78 8.95
N ILE A 162 -20.54 -14.02 10.22
CA ILE A 162 -19.80 -14.94 11.07
C ILE A 162 -19.92 -16.39 10.56
N LEU A 163 -21.13 -16.85 10.22
CA LEU A 163 -21.32 -18.20 9.69
C LEU A 163 -20.60 -18.39 8.34
N THR A 164 -20.65 -17.37 7.47
CA THR A 164 -19.90 -17.37 6.19
C THR A 164 -18.40 -17.47 6.44
N ALA A 165 -17.86 -16.65 7.34
CA ALA A 165 -16.45 -16.69 7.71
C ALA A 165 -16.06 -18.03 8.34
N ARG A 166 -16.94 -18.66 9.12
CA ARG A 166 -16.71 -19.96 9.73
C ARG A 166 -16.67 -21.09 8.70
N GLN A 167 -17.60 -21.07 7.74
CA GLN A 167 -17.65 -22.03 6.63
C GLN A 167 -16.41 -21.92 5.75
N ALA A 168 -15.92 -20.69 5.52
CA ALA A 168 -14.68 -20.44 4.78
C ALA A 168 -13.39 -20.69 5.60
N GLY A 169 -13.49 -21.16 6.85
CA GLY A 169 -12.34 -21.43 7.71
C GLY A 169 -11.58 -20.18 8.20
N ILE A 170 -12.15 -18.98 8.03
CA ILE A 170 -11.53 -17.70 8.41
C ILE A 170 -11.57 -17.51 9.93
N ILE A 171 -12.69 -17.86 10.55
CA ILE A 171 -12.93 -17.71 11.99
C ILE A 171 -13.33 -19.03 12.64
N GLY A 172 -12.86 -19.26 13.85
CA GLY A 172 -13.30 -20.33 14.74
C GLY A 172 -13.87 -19.79 16.05
N GLY A 173 -14.60 -20.64 16.77
CA GLY A 173 -15.09 -20.35 18.11
C GLY A 173 -14.06 -20.64 19.20
N TYR A 174 -14.50 -20.47 20.43
CA TYR A 174 -13.77 -20.85 21.64
C TYR A 174 -14.13 -22.28 22.05
N ALA A 175 -13.31 -22.87 22.92
CA ALA A 175 -13.51 -24.23 23.41
C ALA A 175 -14.82 -24.40 24.20
N ASP A 176 -15.39 -23.31 24.72
CA ASP A 176 -16.68 -23.27 25.41
C ASP A 176 -17.89 -23.25 24.47
N GLY A 177 -17.68 -23.37 23.15
CA GLY A 177 -18.73 -23.32 22.14
C GLY A 177 -19.27 -21.91 21.85
N THR A 178 -18.55 -20.85 22.24
CA THR A 178 -18.93 -19.45 21.95
C THR A 178 -18.15 -18.85 20.79
N ILE A 179 -18.66 -17.77 20.20
CA ILE A 179 -17.94 -16.95 19.20
C ILE A 179 -17.61 -15.55 19.71
N ARG A 180 -18.30 -15.06 20.74
CA ARG A 180 -18.14 -13.75 21.39
C ARG A 180 -18.17 -12.60 20.39
N PRO A 181 -19.28 -12.44 19.63
CA PRO A 181 -19.32 -11.62 18.42
C PRO A 181 -18.98 -10.14 18.67
N ASP A 182 -19.41 -9.59 19.81
CA ASP A 182 -19.20 -8.18 20.16
C ASP A 182 -17.93 -7.92 20.97
N ARG A 183 -17.16 -8.97 21.29
CA ARG A 183 -15.89 -8.76 21.99
C ARG A 183 -14.86 -8.14 21.04
N PRO A 184 -14.10 -7.13 21.48
CA PRO A 184 -12.92 -6.67 20.75
C PRO A 184 -11.95 -7.81 20.41
N VAL A 185 -11.42 -7.77 19.18
CA VAL A 185 -10.34 -8.66 18.73
C VAL A 185 -8.99 -8.13 19.16
N ASN A 186 -8.13 -9.05 19.60
CA ASN A 186 -6.73 -8.73 19.80
C ASN A 186 -5.91 -8.93 18.51
N ARG A 187 -4.69 -8.41 18.52
CA ARG A 187 -3.78 -8.46 17.36
C ARG A 187 -3.42 -9.89 16.94
N ALA A 188 -3.29 -10.82 17.89
CA ALA A 188 -3.04 -12.23 17.58
C ALA A 188 -4.21 -12.88 16.81
N GLU A 189 -5.45 -12.59 17.19
CA GLU A 189 -6.64 -13.06 16.49
C GLU A 189 -6.76 -12.46 15.09
N ILE A 190 -6.45 -11.17 14.95
CA ILE A 190 -6.41 -10.50 13.65
C ILE A 190 -5.38 -11.17 12.73
N ALA A 191 -4.19 -11.48 13.24
CA ALA A 191 -3.17 -12.21 12.48
C ALA A 191 -3.68 -13.56 11.98
N ALA A 192 -4.27 -14.35 12.89
CA ALA A 192 -4.80 -15.67 12.55
C ALA A 192 -5.94 -15.60 11.51
N MET A 193 -6.86 -14.65 11.64
CA MET A 193 -7.98 -14.50 10.71
C MET A 193 -7.52 -14.00 9.34
N LEU A 194 -6.56 -13.08 9.28
CA LEU A 194 -5.98 -12.61 8.02
C LEU A 194 -5.20 -13.72 7.30
N ASP A 195 -4.37 -14.45 8.03
CA ASP A 195 -3.61 -15.56 7.47
C ASP A 195 -4.52 -16.65 6.91
N ARG A 196 -5.58 -17.03 7.64
CA ARG A 196 -6.57 -18.00 7.13
C ARG A 196 -7.35 -17.47 5.92
N ALA A 197 -7.70 -16.18 5.90
CA ALA A 197 -8.47 -15.62 4.79
C ALA A 197 -7.65 -15.50 3.50
N PHE A 198 -6.36 -15.19 3.59
CA PHE A 198 -5.52 -14.87 2.45
C PHE A 198 -4.43 -15.92 2.16
N SER A 199 -4.29 -16.94 3.01
CA SER A 199 -3.23 -17.95 2.94
C SER A 199 -1.87 -17.28 2.78
N LEU A 200 -1.50 -16.44 3.76
CA LEU A 200 -0.45 -15.46 3.55
C LEU A 200 0.90 -16.14 3.32
N GLN A 201 1.49 -15.84 2.16
CA GLN A 201 2.85 -16.23 1.82
C GLN A 201 3.75 -15.00 1.78
N GLY A 202 5.03 -15.21 2.06
CA GLY A 202 6.00 -14.13 2.02
C GLY A 202 7.43 -14.63 2.15
N THR A 203 8.34 -13.93 1.48
CA THR A 203 9.77 -14.25 1.43
C THR A 203 10.62 -13.29 2.25
N ARG A 204 10.03 -12.27 2.88
CA ARG A 204 10.78 -11.36 3.75
C ARG A 204 11.33 -12.14 4.94
N GLN A 205 12.47 -11.70 5.45
CA GLN A 205 13.03 -12.24 6.69
C GLN A 205 12.02 -12.05 7.82
N SER A 206 11.80 -13.12 8.60
CA SER A 206 10.95 -13.05 9.79
C SER A 206 11.56 -12.08 10.80
N ILE A 207 10.71 -11.26 11.41
CA ILE A 207 11.08 -10.34 12.48
C ILE A 207 10.84 -11.06 13.81
N PRO A 208 11.87 -11.33 14.63
CA PRO A 208 11.65 -11.90 15.95
C PRO A 208 11.05 -10.83 16.87
N PHE A 209 9.78 -10.98 17.22
CA PHE A 209 9.11 -10.12 18.20
C PHE A 209 9.42 -10.61 19.62
N SER A 210 9.92 -9.72 20.48
CA SER A 210 10.42 -10.08 21.81
C SER A 210 9.32 -10.54 22.77
N ASP A 211 8.06 -10.17 22.51
CA ASP A 211 6.88 -10.50 23.31
C ASP A 211 6.03 -11.63 22.70
N VAL A 212 6.55 -12.33 21.68
CA VAL A 212 5.90 -13.49 21.07
C VAL A 212 6.75 -14.72 21.32
N ALA A 213 6.40 -15.47 22.36
CA ALA A 213 7.08 -16.72 22.72
C ALA A 213 7.05 -17.73 21.56
N GLY A 214 8.08 -18.59 21.49
CA GLY A 214 8.22 -19.61 20.44
C GLY A 214 7.04 -20.59 20.34
N ASN A 215 6.36 -20.84 21.46
CA ASN A 215 5.18 -21.71 21.57
C ASN A 215 3.85 -20.93 21.59
N HIS A 216 3.86 -19.62 21.36
CA HIS A 216 2.63 -18.83 21.32
C HIS A 216 1.74 -19.30 20.16
N TRP A 217 0.48 -19.59 20.43
CA TRP A 217 -0.46 -20.19 19.46
C TRP A 217 -0.57 -19.41 18.14
N ALA A 218 -0.48 -18.08 18.20
CA ALA A 218 -0.55 -17.21 17.02
C ALA A 218 0.80 -16.99 16.32
N LYS A 219 1.90 -17.54 16.82
CA LYS A 219 3.25 -17.23 16.31
C LYS A 219 3.37 -17.47 14.81
N GLY A 220 2.91 -18.62 14.32
CA GLY A 220 2.96 -18.95 12.89
C GLY A 220 2.23 -17.90 12.04
N HIS A 221 1.05 -17.48 12.46
CA HIS A 221 0.25 -16.45 11.79
C HIS A 221 0.92 -15.07 11.84
N ILE A 222 1.46 -14.68 13.01
CA ILE A 222 2.18 -13.41 13.18
C ILE A 222 3.43 -13.37 12.28
N ASP A 223 4.17 -14.47 12.21
CA ASP A 223 5.33 -14.61 11.33
C ASP A 223 4.91 -14.53 9.86
N ALA A 224 3.80 -15.16 9.47
CA ALA A 224 3.27 -15.07 8.11
C ALA A 224 2.96 -13.61 7.72
N LEU A 225 2.29 -12.85 8.59
CA LEU A 225 2.04 -11.42 8.37
C LEU A 225 3.34 -10.61 8.23
N ALA A 226 4.35 -10.90 9.05
CA ALA A 226 5.64 -10.22 8.98
C ALA A 226 6.39 -10.52 7.68
N ARG A 227 6.44 -11.81 7.28
CA ARG A 227 7.06 -12.27 6.02
C ARG A 227 6.35 -11.72 4.78
N ALA A 228 5.03 -11.61 4.85
CA ALA A 228 4.19 -10.99 3.83
C ALA A 228 4.34 -9.45 3.81
N GLY A 229 4.89 -8.85 4.86
CA GLY A 229 5.09 -7.41 4.96
C GLY A 229 3.86 -6.61 5.38
N ILE A 230 2.86 -7.29 5.96
CA ILE A 230 1.62 -6.68 6.45
C ILE A 230 1.86 -5.96 7.78
N THR A 231 2.75 -6.49 8.61
CA THR A 231 3.14 -5.93 9.90
C THR A 231 4.67 -5.79 10.02
N ALA A 232 5.11 -4.76 10.72
CA ALA A 232 6.50 -4.61 11.17
C ALA A 232 6.62 -4.65 12.71
N GLY A 233 5.50 -4.84 13.42
CA GLY A 233 5.42 -4.65 14.87
C GLY A 233 5.55 -3.19 15.28
N TYR A 234 5.95 -2.97 16.52
CA TYR A 234 6.19 -1.66 17.12
C TYR A 234 7.70 -1.32 17.13
N PRO A 235 8.08 -0.03 17.28
CA PRO A 235 9.49 0.38 17.32
C PRO A 235 10.32 -0.28 18.44
N ASP A 236 9.66 -0.72 19.52
CA ASP A 236 10.24 -1.43 20.66
C ASP A 236 10.50 -2.93 20.39
N LYS A 237 10.38 -3.39 19.14
CA LYS A 237 10.51 -4.79 18.69
C LYS A 237 9.43 -5.74 19.23
N THR A 238 8.30 -5.20 19.70
CA THR A 238 7.15 -6.01 20.13
C THR A 238 6.08 -6.13 19.05
N TYR A 239 5.21 -7.13 19.16
CA TYR A 239 4.01 -7.28 18.34
C TYR A 239 2.72 -6.90 19.10
N LYS A 240 2.73 -7.03 20.42
CA LYS A 240 1.62 -6.83 21.37
C LYS A 240 0.42 -7.74 21.06
N PRO A 241 0.60 -9.08 21.05
CA PRO A 241 -0.42 -10.02 20.57
C PRO A 241 -1.74 -9.95 21.35
N GLY A 242 -1.69 -9.63 22.65
CA GLY A 242 -2.86 -9.49 23.51
C GLY A 242 -3.59 -8.15 23.42
N ASN A 243 -3.00 -7.13 22.79
CA ASN A 243 -3.63 -5.81 22.71
C ASN A 243 -4.75 -5.82 21.67
N ASN A 244 -5.83 -5.10 21.97
CA ASN A 244 -6.88 -4.84 20.98
C ASN A 244 -6.35 -3.91 19.89
N ALA A 245 -6.77 -4.15 18.64
CA ALA A 245 -6.39 -3.29 17.53
C ALA A 245 -7.50 -2.27 17.20
N THR A 246 -7.08 -1.10 16.74
CA THR A 246 -8.00 -0.07 16.28
C THR A 246 -8.55 -0.35 14.89
N ARG A 247 -9.64 0.30 14.53
CA ARG A 247 -10.22 0.25 13.17
C ARG A 247 -9.22 0.69 12.10
N ALA A 248 -8.37 1.67 12.39
CA ALA A 248 -7.30 2.10 11.50
C ALA A 248 -6.23 1.01 11.30
N GLU A 249 -5.82 0.33 12.37
CA GLU A 249 -4.84 -0.77 12.27
C GLU A 249 -5.40 -1.94 11.46
N VAL A 250 -6.65 -2.33 11.72
CA VAL A 250 -7.33 -3.39 10.96
C VAL A 250 -7.46 -3.02 9.48
N ALA A 251 -7.84 -1.77 9.18
CA ALA A 251 -7.91 -1.28 7.79
C ALA A 251 -6.55 -1.36 7.09
N ALA A 252 -5.47 -0.95 7.77
CA ALA A 252 -4.13 -1.03 7.23
C ALA A 252 -3.71 -2.48 6.95
N PHE A 253 -4.02 -3.42 7.84
CA PHE A 253 -3.70 -4.82 7.62
C PHE A 253 -4.48 -5.45 6.47
N ILE A 254 -5.79 -5.22 6.38
CA ILE A 254 -6.61 -5.74 5.28
C ILE A 254 -6.19 -5.13 3.94
N SER A 255 -5.93 -3.83 3.89
CA SER A 255 -5.45 -3.15 2.67
C SER A 255 -4.17 -3.79 2.14
N ARG A 256 -3.18 -4.00 3.01
CA ARG A 256 -1.91 -4.64 2.63
C ARG A 256 -2.08 -6.10 2.22
N ALA A 257 -2.95 -6.86 2.90
CA ALA A 257 -3.25 -8.24 2.53
C ALA A 257 -3.88 -8.33 1.12
N LEU A 258 -4.79 -7.42 0.79
CA LEU A 258 -5.39 -7.35 -0.54
C LEU A 258 -4.37 -6.99 -1.62
N GLU A 259 -3.49 -6.02 -1.37
CA GLU A 259 -2.42 -5.64 -2.31
C GLU A 259 -1.46 -6.79 -2.66
N LEU A 260 -1.34 -7.81 -1.80
CA LEU A 260 -0.57 -9.01 -2.09
C LEU A 260 -1.34 -9.99 -2.96
N SER A 261 -2.65 -10.15 -2.74
CA SER A 261 -3.47 -11.11 -3.49
C SER A 261 -3.67 -10.78 -4.97
N PHE A 262 -3.34 -9.56 -5.39
CA PHE A 262 -3.43 -9.10 -6.79
C PHE A 262 -2.07 -9.06 -7.50
N ARG A 263 -1.01 -9.62 -6.91
CA ARG A 263 0.31 -9.77 -7.52
C ARG A 263 0.52 -11.20 -7.98
#